data_AF-A0A067PP06-F1
#
_entry.id   AF-A0A067PP06-F1
#
_cell.length_a   1.000
_cell.length_b   1.000
_cell.length_c   1.000
_cell.angle_alpha   90.00
_cell.angle_beta   90.00
_cell.angle_gamma   90.00
#
_symmetry.space_group_name_H-M   'P 1'
#
loop_
_entity.id
_entity.type
_entity.pdbx_description
1 polymer ?
#
loop_
_entity_poly.entity_id
_entity_poly.type
_entity_poly.pdbx_seq_one_letter_code
_entity_poly.pdbx_strand_id
1 'polypeptide(L)' 'WIVNSKSQLLFWVPPWNRVGLYWPGNLLVIGQQPTKLDFTHFVYGIDWMKCIEHE' A
#
# COMPACT_ATOMS: atom_id res chain seq x y z
N TRP A 1 3.63 5.73 6.98
CA TRP A 1 3.84 4.27 6.95
C TRP A 1 2.49 3.60 7.03
N ILE A 2 2.28 2.54 6.25
CA ILE A 2 1.19 1.61 6.46
C ILE A 2 1.69 0.53 7.41
N VAL A 3 0.86 0.17 8.39
CA VAL A 3 1.17 -0.85 9.39
C VAL A 3 0.11 -1.94 9.38
N ASN A 4 0.49 -3.14 9.77
CA ASN A 4 -0.47 -4.22 9.99
C ASN A 4 -1.13 -4.11 11.39
N SER A 5 -2.05 -5.03 11.70
CA SER A 5 -2.73 -5.11 13.00
C SER A 5 -1.80 -5.32 14.20
N LYS A 6 -0.53 -5.70 13.96
CA LYS A 6 0.53 -5.85 14.97
C LYS A 6 1.47 -4.64 15.02
N SER A 7 1.11 -3.53 14.38
CA SER A 7 1.94 -2.31 14.28
C SER A 7 3.29 -2.50 13.59
N GLN A 8 3.45 -3.57 12.78
CA GLN A 8 4.66 -3.77 12.00
C GLN A 8 4.60 -2.91 10.73
N LEU A 9 5.71 -2.26 10.39
CA LEU A 9 5.83 -1.46 9.18
C LEU A 9 5.73 -2.36 7.95
N LEU A 10 4.77 -2.07 7.07
CA LEU A 10 4.62 -2.75 5.78
C LEU A 10 5.36 -2.00 4.68
N PHE A 11 5.02 -0.74 4.47
CA PHE A 11 5.66 0.13 3.48
C PHE A 11 5.37 1.61 3.74
N TRP A 12 6.16 2.46 3.12
CA TRP A 12 5.98 3.90 3.16
C TRP A 12 5.11 4.38 2.01
N VAL A 13 4.24 5.37 2.28
CA VAL A 13 3.43 6.03 1.27
C VAL A 13 3.87 7.49 1.17
N PRO A 14 4.24 7.96 -0.04
CA PRO A 14 4.61 9.35 -0.25
C PRO A 14 3.49 10.32 0.14
N PRO A 15 3.80 11.49 0.74
CA PRO A 15 2.78 12.44 1.20
C PRO A 15 1.73 12.80 0.16
N TRP A 16 2.13 13.01 -1.10
CA TRP A 16 1.24 13.36 -2.21
C TRP A 16 0.27 12.24 -2.59
N ASN A 17 0.62 10.97 -2.38
CA ASN A 17 -0.27 9.84 -2.63
C ASN A 17 -1.28 9.58 -1.50
N ARG A 18 -1.10 10.15 -0.31
CA ARG A 18 -1.92 9.83 0.87
C ARG A 18 -3.37 10.30 0.75
N VAL A 19 -3.60 11.42 0.07
CA VAL A 19 -4.91 12.06 -0.01
C VAL A 19 -5.91 11.22 -0.82
N GLY A 20 -5.44 10.57 -1.90
CA GLY A 20 -6.25 9.69 -2.74
C GLY A 20 -6.01 8.20 -2.49
N LEU A 21 -5.32 7.83 -1.41
CA LEU A 21 -4.93 6.45 -1.13
C LEU A 21 -6.14 5.59 -0.79
N TYR A 22 -6.35 4.51 -1.56
CA TYR A 22 -7.44 3.58 -1.30
C TYR A 22 -7.12 2.12 -1.60
N TRP A 23 -7.85 1.21 -0.97
CA TRP A 23 -7.83 -0.24 -1.15
C TRP A 23 -9.22 -0.80 -0.81
N PRO A 24 -9.52 -2.09 -1.04
CA PRO A 24 -10.85 -2.66 -0.77
C PRO A 24 -11.36 -2.48 0.67
N GLY A 25 -10.49 -2.11 1.62
CA GLY A 25 -10.82 -1.91 3.04
C GLY A 25 -10.99 -0.44 3.47
N ASN A 26 -10.95 0.55 2.57
CA ASN A 26 -11.20 1.94 2.92
C ASN A 26 -12.07 2.69 1.89
N LEU A 27 -12.50 3.90 2.24
CA LEU A 27 -13.32 4.75 1.38
C LEU A 27 -12.45 5.45 0.32
N LEU A 28 -12.88 5.37 -0.94
CA LEU A 28 -12.32 6.18 -2.03
C LEU A 28 -12.84 7.62 -1.93
N VAL A 29 -11.93 8.60 -1.82
CA VAL A 29 -12.28 10.03 -1.87
C VAL A 29 -12.32 10.49 -3.33
N ILE A 30 -13.53 10.73 -3.85
CA ILE A 30 -13.73 11.20 -5.24
C ILE A 30 -13.43 12.70 -5.32
N GLY A 31 -12.58 13.11 -6.27
CA GLY A 31 -12.14 14.49 -6.46
C GLY A 31 -10.63 14.72 -6.25
N GLN A 32 -9.91 13.68 -5.83
CA GLN A 32 -8.45 13.67 -5.69
C GLN A 32 -7.88 12.61 -6.64
N GLN A 33 -6.60 12.74 -7.04
CA GLN A 33 -5.98 11.73 -7.91
C GLN A 33 -5.88 10.40 -7.14
N PRO A 34 -6.60 9.35 -7.59
CA PRO A 34 -6.70 8.12 -6.81
C PRO A 34 -5.38 7.33 -6.86
N THR A 35 -4.93 6.85 -5.70
CA THR A 35 -3.82 5.91 -5.57
C THR A 35 -4.36 4.60 -5.04
N LYS A 36 -4.57 3.62 -5.93
CA LYS A 36 -5.02 2.28 -5.55
C LYS A 36 -3.85 1.46 -5.04
N LEU A 37 -3.98 0.87 -3.85
CA LEU A 37 -3.09 -0.18 -3.41
C LEU A 37 -3.58 -1.53 -3.96
N ASP A 38 -2.68 -2.24 -4.61
CA ASP A 38 -2.88 -3.61 -5.05
C ASP A 38 -2.05 -4.54 -4.17
N PHE A 39 -2.71 -5.45 -3.46
CA PHE A 39 -2.06 -6.41 -2.57
C PHE A 39 -1.94 -7.81 -3.18
N THR A 40 -2.33 -8.00 -4.44
CA THR A 40 -2.39 -9.33 -5.09
C THR A 40 -1.05 -10.07 -5.04
N HIS A 41 0.06 -9.34 -5.18
CA HIS A 41 1.43 -9.90 -5.13
C HIS A 41 2.30 -9.22 -4.06
N PHE A 42 1.65 -8.63 -3.04
CA PHE A 42 2.38 -7.89 -2.02
C PHE A 42 3.10 -8.82 -1.05
N VAL A 43 4.42 -8.68 -0.94
CA VAL A 43 5.25 -9.36 0.07
C VAL A 43 5.86 -8.33 1.03
N TYR A 44 6.12 -8.76 2.27
CA TYR A 44 6.64 -7.90 3.33
C TYR A 44 7.53 -8.70 4.29
N GLY A 45 8.25 -7.99 5.16
CA GLY A 45 9.12 -8.64 6.14
C GLY A 45 10.31 -9.34 5.46
N ILE A 46 10.58 -10.59 5.83
CA ILE A 46 11.74 -11.36 5.33
C ILE A 46 11.62 -11.71 3.84
N ASP A 47 10.40 -11.74 3.31
CA ASP A 47 10.12 -12.08 1.92
C ASP A 47 10.19 -10.86 0.99
N TRP A 48 10.58 -9.68 1.48
CA TRP A 48 10.60 -8.42 0.70
C TRP A 48 11.33 -8.52 -0.64
N MET A 49 12.34 -9.39 -0.75
CA MET A 49 13.11 -9.59 -1.97
C MET A 49 12.27 -10.17 -3.12
N LYS A 50 11.17 -10.86 -2.82
CA LYS A 50 10.26 -11.43 -3.84
C LYS A 50 9.37 -10.37 -4.51
N CYS A 51 9.35 -9.12 -4.01
CA CYS A 51 8.61 -8.03 -4.66
C CYS A 51 9.13 -7.67 -6.06
N ILE A 52 10.37 -8.04 -6.39
CA ILE A 52 11.06 -7.62 -7.64
C ILE A 52 10.90 -8.68 -8.75
N GLU A 53 10.41 -9.88 -8.43
CA GLU A 53 10.38 -11.03 -9.36
C GLU A 53 9.21 -11.04 -10.36
N HIS A 54 8.53 -9.91 -10.58
CA HIS A 54 7.44 -9.82 -11.55
C HIS A 54 7.82 -8.94 -12.74
N GLU A 55 8.29 -9.58 -13.82
CA GLU A 55 8.19 -9.12 -15.22
C GLU A 55 6.88 -9.60 -15.86
#